data_AF-A0A8J6CDK2-F1
#
_entry.id   AF-A0A8J6CDK2-F1
#
_cell.length_a   1.000
_cell.length_b   1.000
_cell.length_c   1.000
_cell.angle_alpha   90.00
_cell.angle_beta   90.00
_cell.angle_gamma   90.00
#
_symmetry.space_group_name_H-M   'P 1'
#
loop_
_entity.id
_entity.type
_entity.pdbx_description
1 polymer ?
#
loop_
_entity_poly.entity_id
_entity_poly.type
_entity_poly.pdbx_seq_one_letter_code
_entity_poly.pdbx_strand_id
1 'polypeptide(L)'
;MPGAAPSFAFLTAAERASLGTSLALIEEREAESVCASSLPAGVAREPPARSALVAPIPELDGAAVAADPALVGALIASGQPVIVRGLANALSWPACAKWASAEVFCAHYARVPFKLTELRLPAAMGRQKPLPLRLPLGVYAQYADATRADFPWYCFGDDFCDERAAFLADFSVPPACALDLYELNDSLRAAFPVYRYMCIGGARTGSNLHVDPDFTAAWNALLAGTKRWALFPPTAPREQLGVPQSGVPPLGWWLEHYERLASAPELGMLECEQRPGDVIFVPAGWWHCVLNCVGAGLTIAVTQNSLPPQALGGVWPQLVEGNPWLAAAIARELAAQPCTPAVRAVPVAALERVAAWLREREAVAHALRPVPSPPSGGRDDGRAELPPAVIFFACDGVLAPRHVGAESQLALDKRCAAELARIVRETRAELVLTAPWRASEEAKAQLGLLLAGQGLVFSRAVTTAEMHGGLASQILDFAVQPASAVERWAIVDATDPLDGRRDDELSLMQAVLRARFVRTEPSAGLDATAADRLIAILNEPDEGEERPSRDTCR
;
A
#
# COMPACT_ATOMS: atom_id res chain seq x y z
N MET A 1 -53.15 4.33 -5.91
CA MET A 1 -52.87 5.61 -6.57
C MET A 1 -51.37 5.85 -6.49
N PRO A 2 -50.62 5.74 -7.61
CA PRO A 2 -49.19 6.03 -7.62
C PRO A 2 -48.98 7.55 -7.58
N GLY A 3 -48.18 8.03 -6.63
CA GLY A 3 -47.79 9.43 -6.51
C GLY A 3 -46.80 9.81 -7.62
N ALA A 4 -47.05 10.96 -8.24
CA ALA A 4 -46.31 11.48 -9.38
C ALA A 4 -44.81 11.69 -9.08
N ALA A 5 -43.97 11.36 -10.08
CA ALA A 5 -42.54 11.63 -10.09
C ALA A 5 -42.23 13.14 -10.09
N PRO A 6 -41.11 13.60 -9.50
CA PRO A 6 -40.61 14.93 -9.77
C PRO A 6 -39.99 14.95 -11.17
N SER A 7 -40.50 15.83 -12.03
CA SER A 7 -39.90 16.20 -13.31
C SER A 7 -38.61 16.96 -13.06
N PHE A 8 -37.46 16.41 -13.47
CA PHE A 8 -36.21 17.17 -13.55
C PHE A 8 -36.31 18.14 -14.73
N ALA A 9 -36.48 19.43 -14.45
CA ALA A 9 -36.41 20.49 -15.45
C ALA A 9 -34.96 20.62 -15.95
N PHE A 10 -34.78 20.56 -17.27
CA PHE A 10 -33.51 20.79 -17.96
C PHE A 10 -33.02 22.23 -17.74
N LEU A 11 -31.70 22.40 -17.61
CA LEU A 11 -31.06 23.72 -17.61
C LEU A 11 -31.41 24.52 -18.88
N THR A 12 -31.73 25.79 -18.68
CA THR A 12 -32.04 26.73 -19.76
C THR A 12 -30.81 26.99 -20.64
N ALA A 13 -31.03 27.49 -21.85
CA ALA A 13 -29.94 27.82 -22.78
C ALA A 13 -28.99 28.90 -22.22
N ALA A 14 -29.49 29.80 -21.36
CA ALA A 14 -28.71 30.83 -20.71
C ALA A 14 -27.78 30.26 -19.61
N GLU A 15 -28.24 29.26 -18.86
CA GLU A 15 -27.43 28.57 -17.85
C GLU A 15 -26.31 27.73 -18.48
N ARG A 16 -26.58 27.13 -19.65
CA ARG A 16 -25.54 26.46 -20.47
C ARG A 16 -24.48 27.42 -20.99
N ALA A 17 -24.87 28.63 -21.40
CA ALA A 17 -23.94 29.65 -21.87
C ALA A 17 -23.04 30.18 -20.73
N SER A 18 -23.59 30.35 -19.52
CA SER A 18 -22.82 30.79 -18.35
C SER A 18 -21.77 29.77 -17.89
N LEU A 19 -22.05 28.47 -18.01
CA LEU A 19 -21.09 27.40 -17.70
C LEU A 19 -19.98 27.30 -18.75
N GLY A 20 -20.32 27.53 -20.03
CA GLY A 20 -19.34 27.56 -21.13
C GLY A 20 -18.27 28.63 -20.96
N THR A 21 -18.62 29.80 -20.43
CA THR A 21 -17.67 30.90 -20.19
C THR A 21 -16.74 30.63 -18.99
N SER A 22 -17.20 29.91 -17.97
CA SER A 22 -16.36 29.54 -16.81
C SER A 22 -15.43 28.35 -17.08
N LEU A 23 -15.82 27.41 -17.94
CA LEU A 23 -14.96 26.29 -18.36
C LEU A 23 -13.80 26.77 -19.25
N ALA A 24 -14.06 27.72 -20.16
CA ALA A 24 -13.02 28.31 -21.02
C ALA A 24 -11.89 29.00 -20.21
N LEU A 25 -12.22 29.59 -19.04
CA LEU A 25 -11.24 30.24 -18.16
C LEU A 25 -10.39 29.26 -17.33
N ILE A 26 -10.85 28.00 -17.18
CA ILE A 26 -10.09 26.95 -16.48
C ILE A 26 -9.18 26.21 -17.48
N GLU A 27 -9.64 25.99 -18.72
CA GLU A 27 -8.85 25.36 -19.77
C GLU A 27 -7.62 26.21 -20.18
N GLU A 28 -7.73 27.55 -20.20
CA GLU A 28 -6.60 28.42 -20.58
C GLU A 28 -5.45 28.47 -19.56
N ARG A 29 -5.66 28.14 -18.29
CA ARG A 29 -4.61 28.24 -17.24
C ARG A 29 -3.85 26.95 -16.95
N GLU A 30 -4.41 25.78 -17.28
CA GLU A 30 -3.71 24.49 -17.10
C GLU A 30 -3.08 23.94 -18.39
N ALA A 31 -3.53 24.41 -19.57
CA ALA A 31 -3.00 23.98 -20.87
C ALA A 31 -1.60 24.52 -21.19
N GLU A 32 -1.11 25.56 -20.51
CA GLU A 32 0.20 26.16 -20.83
C GLU A 32 1.42 25.37 -20.28
N SER A 33 1.24 24.32 -19.48
CA SER A 33 2.39 23.56 -18.92
C SER A 33 2.55 22.11 -19.39
N VAL A 34 1.62 21.56 -20.19
CA VAL A 34 1.72 20.17 -20.66
C VAL A 34 1.40 20.07 -22.16
N CYS A 35 2.38 19.58 -22.94
CA CYS A 35 2.34 19.26 -24.37
C CYS A 35 2.44 20.42 -25.37
N ALA A 36 3.67 20.80 -25.70
CA ALA A 36 4.01 21.40 -26.99
C ALA A 36 4.01 20.32 -28.09
N SER A 37 2.95 20.27 -28.91
CA SER A 37 3.03 19.63 -30.23
C SER A 37 1.88 20.11 -31.14
N SER A 38 2.25 20.45 -32.35
CA SER A 38 1.54 21.28 -33.33
C SER A 38 0.47 20.54 -34.16
N LEU A 39 -0.58 20.00 -33.52
CA LEU A 39 -1.77 19.51 -34.22
C LEU A 39 -3.00 20.40 -33.92
N PRO A 40 -3.93 20.57 -34.86
CA PRO A 40 -5.13 21.35 -34.62
C PRO A 40 -5.98 20.72 -33.50
N ALA A 41 -6.46 21.57 -32.58
CA ALA A 41 -7.39 21.15 -31.53
C ALA A 41 -8.58 20.39 -32.13
N GLY A 42 -8.88 19.20 -31.59
CA GLY A 42 -10.09 18.44 -31.92
C GLY A 42 -9.90 17.05 -32.56
N VAL A 43 -8.67 16.59 -32.78
CA VAL A 43 -8.38 15.19 -33.18
C VAL A 43 -7.69 14.47 -32.03
N ALA A 44 -8.41 13.56 -31.38
CA ALA A 44 -7.84 12.72 -30.31
C ALA A 44 -6.76 11.79 -30.88
N ARG A 45 -5.69 11.57 -30.12
CA ARG A 45 -4.63 10.65 -30.54
C ARG A 45 -5.06 9.20 -30.40
N GLU A 46 -4.80 8.41 -31.43
CA GLU A 46 -4.98 6.96 -31.43
C GLU A 46 -3.67 6.27 -31.02
N PRO A 47 -3.74 5.16 -30.26
CA PRO A 47 -2.56 4.38 -29.91
C PRO A 47 -1.94 3.71 -31.16
N PRO A 48 -0.63 3.41 -31.14
CA PRO A 48 0.02 2.69 -32.24
C PRO A 48 -0.58 1.29 -32.45
N ALA A 49 -0.52 0.75 -33.66
CA ALA A 49 -0.97 -0.61 -33.93
C ALA A 49 -0.12 -1.67 -33.21
N ARG A 50 -0.65 -2.90 -33.08
CA ARG A 50 0.12 -4.02 -32.53
C ARG A 50 1.30 -4.38 -33.42
N SER A 51 2.48 -4.50 -32.81
CA SER A 51 3.68 -5.00 -33.46
C SER A 51 3.65 -6.53 -33.57
N ALA A 52 3.99 -7.06 -34.74
CA ALA A 52 4.14 -8.49 -34.97
C ALA A 52 5.42 -9.08 -34.33
N LEU A 53 6.32 -8.22 -33.85
CA LEU A 53 7.59 -8.64 -33.21
C LEU A 53 7.41 -9.03 -31.73
N VAL A 54 6.26 -8.71 -31.15
CA VAL A 54 5.99 -8.90 -29.72
C VAL A 54 5.35 -10.27 -29.51
N ALA A 55 5.94 -11.06 -28.62
CA ALA A 55 5.41 -12.37 -28.28
C ALA A 55 4.03 -12.26 -27.61
N PRO A 56 3.09 -13.15 -27.94
CA PRO A 56 1.80 -13.19 -27.25
C PRO A 56 1.98 -13.70 -25.82
N ILE A 57 1.10 -13.23 -24.91
CA ILE A 57 0.95 -13.89 -23.60
C ILE A 57 0.45 -15.32 -23.82
N PRO A 58 0.96 -16.33 -23.08
CA PRO A 58 0.42 -17.69 -23.11
C PRO A 58 -1.09 -17.72 -22.89
N GLU A 59 -1.79 -18.55 -23.66
CA GLU A 59 -3.25 -18.66 -23.62
C GLU A 59 -3.70 -20.04 -23.14
N LEU A 60 -4.72 -20.06 -22.28
CA LEU A 60 -5.41 -21.29 -21.87
C LEU A 60 -6.90 -21.21 -22.21
N ASP A 61 -7.51 -22.37 -22.43
CA ASP A 61 -8.95 -22.49 -22.62
C ASP A 61 -9.69 -22.42 -21.27
N GLY A 62 -10.73 -21.60 -21.18
CA GLY A 62 -11.50 -21.39 -19.96
C GLY A 62 -12.29 -22.61 -19.50
N ALA A 63 -12.78 -23.46 -20.40
CA ALA A 63 -13.47 -24.68 -20.01
C ALA A 63 -12.48 -25.71 -19.43
N ALA A 64 -11.28 -25.80 -20.01
CA ALA A 64 -10.20 -26.62 -19.46
C ALA A 64 -9.79 -26.14 -18.05
N VAL A 65 -9.62 -24.83 -17.86
CA VAL A 65 -9.27 -24.25 -16.54
C VAL A 65 -10.41 -24.38 -15.52
N ALA A 66 -11.68 -24.26 -15.95
CA ALA A 66 -12.81 -24.48 -15.07
C ALA A 66 -12.91 -25.94 -14.59
N ALA A 67 -12.54 -26.90 -15.45
CA ALA A 67 -12.47 -28.32 -15.10
C ALA A 67 -11.24 -28.66 -14.24
N ASP A 68 -10.10 -28.02 -14.51
CA ASP A 68 -8.85 -28.19 -13.76
C ASP A 68 -8.18 -26.86 -13.44
N PRO A 69 -8.50 -26.24 -12.29
CA PRO A 69 -7.88 -25.00 -11.85
C PRO A 69 -6.36 -25.10 -11.61
N ALA A 70 -5.80 -26.29 -11.47
CA ALA A 70 -4.37 -26.48 -11.23
C ALA A 70 -3.51 -26.03 -12.42
N LEU A 71 -4.09 -25.98 -13.64
CA LEU A 71 -3.42 -25.48 -14.84
C LEU A 71 -2.92 -24.04 -14.65
N VAL A 72 -3.73 -23.17 -14.06
CA VAL A 72 -3.33 -21.79 -13.75
C VAL A 72 -2.43 -21.75 -12.52
N GLY A 73 -2.71 -22.58 -11.51
CA GLY A 73 -1.88 -22.68 -10.30
C GLY A 73 -0.40 -23.01 -10.60
N ALA A 74 -0.15 -23.87 -11.59
CA ALA A 74 1.21 -24.20 -12.03
C ALA A 74 1.92 -23.00 -12.69
N LEU A 75 1.21 -22.20 -13.48
CA LEU A 75 1.75 -21.00 -14.12
C LEU A 75 2.02 -19.89 -13.09
N ILE A 76 1.11 -19.71 -12.13
CA ILE A 76 1.32 -18.82 -10.98
C ILE A 76 2.59 -19.22 -10.22
N ALA A 77 2.79 -20.52 -9.93
CA ALA A 77 3.98 -21.01 -9.25
C ALA A 77 5.28 -20.75 -10.04
N SER A 78 5.20 -20.79 -11.37
CA SER A 78 6.33 -20.49 -12.26
C SER A 78 6.57 -18.99 -12.50
N GLY A 79 5.69 -18.13 -11.99
CA GLY A 79 5.78 -16.68 -12.20
C GLY A 79 5.52 -16.24 -13.65
N GLN A 80 4.73 -17.01 -14.41
CA GLN A 80 4.41 -16.71 -15.81
C GLN A 80 2.99 -16.12 -15.94
N PRO A 81 2.83 -14.99 -16.68
CA PRO A 81 1.51 -14.45 -16.97
C PRO A 81 0.77 -15.34 -17.96
N VAL A 82 -0.54 -15.35 -17.84
CA VAL A 82 -1.42 -16.17 -18.69
C VAL A 82 -2.75 -15.47 -18.87
N ILE A 83 -3.30 -15.56 -20.08
CA ILE A 83 -4.68 -15.19 -20.35
C ILE A 83 -5.53 -16.45 -20.54
N VAL A 84 -6.60 -16.57 -19.76
CA VAL A 84 -7.54 -17.69 -19.84
C VAL A 84 -8.78 -17.21 -20.60
N ARG A 85 -8.97 -17.77 -21.78
CA ARG A 85 -10.02 -17.35 -22.72
C ARG A 85 -11.38 -17.82 -22.26
N GLY A 86 -12.34 -16.90 -22.13
CA GLY A 86 -13.73 -17.24 -21.76
C GLY A 86 -13.93 -17.88 -20.38
N LEU A 87 -12.98 -17.71 -19.44
CA LEU A 87 -13.08 -18.31 -18.10
C LEU A 87 -14.32 -17.84 -17.32
N ALA A 88 -14.68 -16.56 -17.41
CA ALA A 88 -15.87 -16.05 -16.70
C ALA A 88 -17.15 -16.75 -17.17
N ASN A 89 -17.24 -17.06 -18.47
CA ASN A 89 -18.35 -17.81 -19.05
C ASN A 89 -18.33 -19.27 -18.59
N ALA A 90 -17.15 -19.90 -18.58
CA ALA A 90 -16.99 -21.28 -18.10
C ALA A 90 -17.35 -21.43 -16.62
N LEU A 91 -17.07 -20.41 -15.81
CA LEU A 91 -17.49 -20.31 -14.40
C LEU A 91 -18.94 -19.86 -14.22
N SER A 92 -19.69 -19.66 -15.32
CA SER A 92 -21.10 -19.27 -15.31
C SER A 92 -21.40 -17.97 -14.53
N TRP A 93 -20.51 -16.98 -14.61
CA TRP A 93 -20.71 -15.71 -13.91
C TRP A 93 -21.92 -14.94 -14.45
N PRO A 94 -22.88 -14.51 -13.60
CA PRO A 94 -23.97 -13.64 -14.02
C PRO A 94 -23.51 -12.35 -14.71
N ALA A 95 -22.33 -11.84 -14.36
CA ALA A 95 -21.69 -10.68 -14.98
C ALA A 95 -21.56 -10.83 -16.50
N CYS A 96 -21.33 -12.04 -17.02
CA CYS A 96 -21.20 -12.27 -18.47
C CYS A 96 -22.46 -11.85 -19.24
N ALA A 97 -23.64 -11.93 -18.61
CA ALA A 97 -24.89 -11.45 -19.17
C ALA A 97 -25.19 -10.01 -18.75
N LYS A 98 -25.10 -9.71 -17.45
CA LYS A 98 -25.52 -8.41 -16.90
C LYS A 98 -24.59 -7.26 -17.28
N TRP A 99 -23.33 -7.54 -17.61
CA TRP A 99 -22.29 -6.55 -17.90
C TRP A 99 -21.81 -6.63 -19.35
N ALA A 100 -22.52 -7.35 -20.23
CA ALA A 100 -22.07 -7.70 -21.59
C ALA A 100 -21.79 -6.49 -22.51
N SER A 101 -22.43 -5.36 -22.24
CA SER A 101 -22.22 -4.09 -22.95
C SER A 101 -22.53 -2.90 -22.03
N ALA A 102 -22.17 -1.69 -22.46
CA ALA A 102 -22.50 -0.48 -21.72
C ALA A 102 -24.01 -0.31 -21.54
N GLU A 103 -24.82 -0.63 -22.56
CA GLU A 103 -26.27 -0.54 -22.54
C GLU A 103 -26.88 -1.55 -21.56
N VAL A 104 -26.46 -2.81 -21.63
CA VAL A 104 -26.97 -3.86 -20.74
C VAL A 104 -26.56 -3.56 -19.29
N PHE A 105 -25.31 -3.15 -19.07
CA PHE A 105 -24.83 -2.76 -17.76
C PHE A 105 -25.61 -1.58 -17.19
N CYS A 106 -25.87 -0.54 -17.99
CA CYS A 106 -26.67 0.60 -17.57
C CYS A 106 -28.14 0.22 -17.31
N ALA A 107 -28.71 -0.74 -18.04
CA ALA A 107 -30.07 -1.22 -17.76
C ALA A 107 -30.21 -1.79 -16.33
N HIS A 108 -29.13 -2.38 -15.80
CA HIS A 108 -29.09 -2.88 -14.42
C HIS A 108 -28.62 -1.84 -13.41
N TYR A 109 -27.64 -1.02 -13.75
CA TYR A 109 -26.83 -0.28 -12.78
C TYR A 109 -26.72 1.24 -13.02
N ALA A 110 -27.47 1.82 -13.96
CA ALA A 110 -27.32 3.23 -14.34
C ALA A 110 -27.42 4.23 -13.17
N ARG A 111 -28.16 3.90 -12.11
CA ARG A 111 -28.36 4.77 -10.94
C ARG A 111 -27.31 4.58 -9.85
N VAL A 112 -26.50 3.53 -9.91
CA VAL A 112 -25.47 3.26 -8.89
C VAL A 112 -24.41 4.36 -8.98
N PRO A 113 -24.16 5.11 -7.89
CA PRO A 113 -23.11 6.11 -7.86
C PRO A 113 -21.74 5.40 -7.77
N PHE A 114 -20.83 5.76 -8.66
CA PHE A 114 -19.52 5.12 -8.76
C PHE A 114 -18.39 6.16 -8.77
N LYS A 115 -17.27 5.83 -8.14
CA LYS A 115 -16.11 6.72 -7.98
C LYS A 115 -15.47 7.03 -9.34
N LEU A 116 -15.43 8.32 -9.66
CA LEU A 116 -14.79 8.85 -10.86
C LEU A 116 -13.36 9.30 -10.57
N THR A 117 -13.20 10.14 -9.55
CA THR A 117 -11.92 10.73 -9.14
C THR A 117 -12.04 11.26 -7.72
N GLU A 118 -10.96 11.85 -7.20
CA GLU A 118 -10.94 12.55 -5.92
C GLU A 118 -10.61 14.02 -6.12
N LEU A 119 -11.41 14.90 -5.55
CA LEU A 119 -11.15 16.33 -5.55
C LEU A 119 -10.21 16.69 -4.40
N ARG A 120 -9.05 17.22 -4.76
CA ARG A 120 -8.12 17.83 -3.80
C ARG A 120 -8.44 19.31 -3.70
N LEU A 121 -8.99 19.72 -2.56
CA LEU A 121 -9.30 21.12 -2.30
C LEU A 121 -8.00 21.90 -1.98
N PRO A 122 -7.92 23.20 -2.36
CA PRO A 122 -6.76 24.03 -2.07
C PRO A 122 -6.42 24.05 -0.58
N ALA A 123 -5.12 23.99 -0.27
CA ALA A 123 -4.62 24.00 1.11
C ALA A 123 -5.09 25.20 1.96
N ALA A 124 -5.48 26.30 1.30
CA ALA A 124 -6.06 27.49 1.95
C ALA A 124 -7.41 27.23 2.63
N MET A 125 -8.12 26.16 2.28
CA MET A 125 -9.33 25.69 2.96
C MET A 125 -9.05 24.60 4.02
N GLY A 126 -7.78 24.44 4.41
CA GLY A 126 -7.31 23.42 5.34
C GLY A 126 -6.85 22.13 4.64
N ARG A 127 -6.05 21.31 5.34
CA ARG A 127 -5.72 19.93 4.90
C ARG A 127 -6.97 19.07 5.02
N GLN A 128 -7.77 19.00 3.96
CA GLN A 128 -8.95 18.13 3.90
C GLN A 128 -8.64 16.82 3.15
N LYS A 129 -9.27 15.73 3.60
CA LYS A 129 -9.25 14.43 2.89
C LYS A 129 -9.75 14.65 1.46
N PRO A 130 -9.13 14.05 0.43
CA PRO A 130 -9.64 14.13 -0.93
C PRO A 130 -11.11 13.71 -0.95
N LEU A 131 -11.97 14.53 -1.55
CA LEU A 131 -13.40 14.25 -1.58
C LEU A 131 -13.69 13.32 -2.77
N PRO A 132 -14.23 12.11 -2.56
CA PRO A 132 -14.55 11.22 -3.67
C PRO A 132 -15.69 11.82 -4.50
N LEU A 133 -15.41 12.11 -5.75
CA LEU A 133 -16.41 12.50 -6.73
C LEU A 133 -17.02 11.24 -7.32
N ARG A 134 -18.32 11.04 -7.10
CA ARG A 134 -19.09 9.92 -7.65
C ARG A 134 -20.13 10.41 -8.65
N LEU A 135 -20.30 9.67 -9.74
CA LEU A 135 -21.38 9.88 -10.71
C LEU A 135 -22.24 8.62 -10.83
N PRO A 136 -23.55 8.74 -11.08
CA PRO A 136 -24.36 7.60 -11.52
C PRO A 136 -23.75 7.01 -12.80
N LEU A 137 -23.65 5.68 -12.87
CA LEU A 137 -23.00 4.99 -14.00
C LEU A 137 -23.61 5.33 -15.36
N GLY A 138 -24.91 5.58 -15.43
CA GLY A 138 -25.57 6.00 -16.67
C GLY A 138 -25.12 7.39 -17.15
N VAL A 139 -24.77 8.29 -16.22
CA VAL A 139 -24.20 9.61 -16.55
C VAL A 139 -22.76 9.45 -17.02
N TYR A 140 -21.98 8.57 -16.37
CA TYR A 140 -20.62 8.28 -16.81
C TYR A 140 -20.58 7.65 -18.21
N ALA A 141 -21.50 6.74 -18.52
CA ALA A 141 -21.61 6.15 -19.86
C ALA A 141 -21.85 7.22 -20.94
N GLN A 142 -22.78 8.15 -20.69
CA GLN A 142 -23.03 9.28 -21.61
C GLN A 142 -21.79 10.17 -21.78
N TYR A 143 -21.06 10.44 -20.69
CA TYR A 143 -19.80 11.17 -20.74
C TYR A 143 -18.77 10.44 -21.61
N ALA A 144 -18.59 9.14 -21.38
CA ALA A 144 -17.60 8.33 -22.09
C ALA A 144 -17.88 8.22 -23.59
N ASP A 145 -19.16 8.20 -24.00
CA ASP A 145 -19.56 8.20 -25.41
C ASP A 145 -19.33 9.56 -26.10
N ALA A 146 -19.46 10.66 -25.35
CA ALA A 146 -19.36 12.00 -25.91
C ALA A 146 -17.93 12.59 -25.88
N THR A 147 -17.09 12.11 -24.96
CA THR A 147 -15.77 12.73 -24.71
C THR A 147 -14.78 12.50 -25.84
N ARG A 148 -14.11 13.58 -26.25
CA ARG A 148 -12.99 13.57 -27.19
C ARG A 148 -11.66 13.92 -26.53
N ALA A 149 -11.63 13.94 -25.20
CA ALA A 149 -10.42 14.23 -24.45
C ALA A 149 -9.35 13.15 -24.75
N ASP A 150 -8.09 13.57 -24.85
CA ASP A 150 -6.95 12.65 -24.89
C ASP A 150 -6.85 11.85 -23.59
N PHE A 151 -7.27 12.47 -22.47
CA PHE A 151 -7.20 11.91 -21.12
C PHE A 151 -8.59 11.89 -20.46
N PRO A 152 -9.49 11.01 -20.92
CA PRO A 152 -10.82 10.91 -20.35
C PRO A 152 -10.78 10.35 -18.92
N TRP A 153 -11.80 10.68 -18.13
CA TRP A 153 -11.92 10.16 -16.78
C TRP A 153 -12.10 8.64 -16.79
N TYR A 154 -11.43 7.95 -15.87
CA TYR A 154 -11.48 6.50 -15.70
C TYR A 154 -12.06 6.14 -14.34
N CYS A 155 -13.17 5.41 -14.33
CA CYS A 155 -13.79 4.96 -13.10
C CYS A 155 -13.02 3.75 -12.54
N PHE A 156 -12.43 3.91 -11.36
CA PHE A 156 -11.68 2.87 -10.66
C PHE A 156 -12.11 2.87 -9.19
N GLY A 157 -13.03 1.95 -8.84
CA GLY A 157 -13.68 1.92 -7.55
C GLY A 157 -13.31 0.67 -6.75
N ASP A 158 -12.94 0.89 -5.49
CA ASP A 158 -12.65 -0.12 -4.48
C ASP A 158 -13.79 -0.32 -3.46
N ASP A 159 -14.84 0.50 -3.54
CA ASP A 159 -15.88 0.60 -2.54
C ASP A 159 -17.10 -0.28 -2.87
N PHE A 160 -17.02 -1.56 -2.54
CA PHE A 160 -18.13 -2.53 -2.67
C PHE A 160 -19.11 -2.48 -1.49
N CYS A 161 -19.63 -1.29 -1.19
CA CYS A 161 -20.63 -1.04 -0.16
C CYS A 161 -21.91 -0.41 -0.75
N ASP A 162 -22.96 -0.32 0.05
CA ASP A 162 -24.27 0.25 -0.35
C ASP A 162 -24.81 -0.39 -1.64
N GLU A 163 -25.26 0.40 -2.61
CA GLU A 163 -25.76 -0.13 -3.89
C GLU A 163 -24.67 -0.86 -4.71
N ARG A 164 -23.38 -0.54 -4.49
CA ARG A 164 -22.25 -1.18 -5.21
C ARG A 164 -21.98 -2.59 -4.70
N ALA A 165 -22.46 -2.96 -3.51
CA ALA A 165 -22.36 -4.34 -3.02
C ALA A 165 -23.06 -5.35 -3.95
N ALA A 166 -24.05 -4.90 -4.74
CA ALA A 166 -24.76 -5.72 -5.71
C ALA A 166 -23.83 -6.31 -6.80
N PHE A 167 -22.69 -5.66 -7.09
CA PHE A 167 -21.72 -6.17 -8.06
C PHE A 167 -21.07 -7.49 -7.61
N LEU A 168 -20.93 -7.70 -6.29
CA LEU A 168 -20.31 -8.90 -5.72
C LEU A 168 -21.15 -10.17 -5.96
N ALA A 169 -22.44 -10.03 -6.24
CA ALA A 169 -23.30 -11.16 -6.59
C ALA A 169 -23.13 -11.63 -8.05
N ASP A 170 -22.43 -10.86 -8.89
CA ASP A 170 -22.34 -11.12 -10.32
C ASP A 170 -21.10 -11.92 -10.73
N PHE A 171 -20.15 -12.14 -9.82
CA PHE A 171 -18.93 -12.88 -10.10
C PHE A 171 -18.41 -13.58 -8.83
N SER A 172 -17.48 -14.50 -9.01
CA SER A 172 -16.74 -15.15 -7.92
C SER A 172 -15.24 -14.96 -8.12
N VAL A 173 -14.42 -15.18 -7.09
CA VAL A 173 -12.96 -15.26 -7.30
C VAL A 173 -12.66 -16.51 -8.16
N PRO A 174 -11.81 -16.43 -9.19
CA PRO A 174 -11.38 -17.61 -9.94
C PRO A 174 -10.79 -18.67 -9.00
N PRO A 175 -11.10 -19.98 -9.17
CA PRO A 175 -10.66 -21.01 -8.23
C PRO A 175 -9.14 -21.07 -8.00
N ALA A 176 -8.34 -20.75 -9.02
CA ALA A 176 -6.87 -20.70 -8.91
C ALA A 176 -6.35 -19.60 -7.96
N CYS A 177 -7.17 -18.60 -7.66
CA CYS A 177 -6.87 -17.48 -6.75
C CYS A 177 -7.79 -17.47 -5.52
N ALA A 178 -8.47 -18.59 -5.22
CA ALA A 178 -9.41 -18.66 -4.10
C ALA A 178 -8.72 -18.64 -2.72
N LEU A 179 -7.41 -18.83 -2.66
CA LEU A 179 -6.62 -18.75 -1.45
C LEU A 179 -5.68 -17.55 -1.55
N ASP A 180 -5.60 -16.78 -0.46
CA ASP A 180 -4.78 -15.58 -0.36
C ASP A 180 -4.04 -15.56 0.98
N LEU A 181 -2.71 -15.43 0.96
CA LEU A 181 -1.90 -15.38 2.18
C LEU A 181 -2.15 -14.11 3.01
N TYR A 182 -2.75 -13.07 2.43
CA TYR A 182 -3.25 -11.94 3.21
C TYR A 182 -4.47 -12.28 4.09
N GLU A 183 -5.14 -13.41 3.87
CA GLU A 183 -6.29 -13.85 4.67
C GLU A 183 -5.91 -14.80 5.81
N LEU A 184 -4.62 -15.04 6.04
CA LEU A 184 -4.17 -15.90 7.15
C LEU A 184 -4.58 -15.34 8.53
N ASN A 185 -4.64 -14.01 8.68
CA ASN A 185 -5.18 -13.33 9.85
C ASN A 185 -5.62 -11.89 9.52
N ASP A 186 -6.34 -11.25 10.45
CA ASP A 186 -6.87 -9.89 10.27
C ASP A 186 -5.76 -8.82 10.14
N SER A 187 -4.60 -9.03 10.78
CA SER A 187 -3.48 -8.08 10.69
C SER A 187 -2.83 -8.07 9.31
N LEU A 188 -2.72 -9.24 8.67
CA LEU A 188 -2.25 -9.38 7.30
C LEU A 188 -3.27 -8.77 6.33
N ARG A 189 -4.57 -9.05 6.50
CA ARG A 189 -5.60 -8.41 5.67
C ARG A 189 -5.61 -6.89 5.86
N ALA A 190 -5.41 -6.40 7.08
CA ALA A 190 -5.33 -4.97 7.37
C ALA A 190 -4.07 -4.31 6.77
N ALA A 191 -2.99 -5.06 6.55
CA ALA A 191 -1.80 -4.57 5.86
C ALA A 191 -2.04 -4.38 4.36
N PHE A 192 -3.00 -5.10 3.78
CA PHE A 192 -3.42 -4.94 2.39
C PHE A 192 -4.97 -4.89 2.26
N PRO A 193 -5.58 -3.79 2.73
CA PRO A 193 -7.03 -3.71 2.92
C PRO A 193 -7.79 -3.47 1.62
N VAL A 194 -7.15 -2.80 0.65
CA VAL A 194 -7.74 -2.49 -0.65
C VAL A 194 -7.12 -3.40 -1.70
N TYR A 195 -7.86 -4.43 -2.08
CA TYR A 195 -7.34 -5.51 -2.93
C TYR A 195 -8.26 -5.85 -4.10
N ARG A 196 -9.43 -5.22 -4.20
CA ARG A 196 -10.45 -5.52 -5.21
C ARG A 196 -10.94 -4.23 -5.82
N TYR A 197 -11.02 -4.21 -7.14
CA TYR A 197 -11.44 -3.04 -7.88
C TYR A 197 -12.41 -3.41 -8.99
N MET A 198 -13.41 -2.55 -9.19
CA MET A 198 -14.19 -2.51 -10.41
C MET A 198 -13.67 -1.36 -11.28
N CYS A 199 -13.48 -1.65 -12.55
CA CYS A 199 -12.84 -0.74 -13.50
C CYS A 199 -13.77 -0.52 -14.70
N ILE A 200 -14.15 0.75 -14.93
CA ILE A 200 -15.09 1.12 -16.00
C ILE A 200 -14.50 2.28 -16.77
N GLY A 201 -14.27 2.11 -18.07
CA GLY A 201 -13.53 3.12 -18.85
C GLY A 201 -13.82 3.08 -20.34
N GLY A 202 -13.94 4.27 -20.94
CA GLY A 202 -14.01 4.44 -22.40
C GLY A 202 -12.63 4.39 -23.06
N ALA A 203 -12.57 4.72 -24.36
CA ALA A 203 -11.33 4.74 -25.14
C ALA A 203 -10.24 5.57 -24.45
N ARG A 204 -8.97 5.18 -24.62
CA ARG A 204 -7.78 5.92 -24.15
C ARG A 204 -7.59 5.94 -22.62
N THR A 205 -8.59 5.53 -21.83
CA THR A 205 -8.41 5.25 -20.40
C THR A 205 -7.60 3.97 -20.18
N GLY A 206 -7.13 3.73 -18.96
CA GLY A 206 -6.36 2.52 -18.64
C GLY A 206 -5.49 2.69 -17.39
N SER A 207 -4.39 1.96 -17.33
CA SER A 207 -3.38 2.09 -16.29
C SER A 207 -2.01 2.33 -16.89
N ASN A 208 -1.25 3.24 -16.29
CA ASN A 208 0.15 3.46 -16.62
C ASN A 208 0.98 2.18 -16.43
N LEU A 209 2.20 2.16 -16.99
CA LEU A 209 3.16 1.11 -16.70
C LEU A 209 3.50 1.11 -15.20
N HIS A 210 3.20 0.00 -14.52
CA HIS A 210 3.43 -0.17 -13.08
C HIS A 210 3.66 -1.64 -12.72
N VAL A 211 4.09 -1.87 -11.49
CA VAL A 211 4.06 -3.18 -10.81
C VAL A 211 3.02 -3.08 -9.71
N ASP A 212 2.25 -4.14 -9.51
CA ASP A 212 1.29 -4.22 -8.42
C ASP A 212 1.97 -4.07 -7.04
N PRO A 213 1.32 -3.41 -6.07
CA PRO A 213 1.91 -3.14 -4.77
C PRO A 213 2.06 -4.40 -3.91
N ASP A 214 2.87 -4.27 -2.87
CA ASP A 214 2.98 -5.22 -1.75
C ASP A 214 3.17 -6.68 -2.20
N PHE A 215 3.96 -6.94 -3.25
CA PHE A 215 4.29 -8.31 -3.66
C PHE A 215 3.08 -9.15 -4.09
N THR A 216 1.98 -8.49 -4.47
CA THR A 216 0.76 -9.17 -4.91
C THR A 216 0.85 -9.61 -6.36
N ALA A 217 0.20 -10.73 -6.67
CA ALA A 217 -0.24 -11.06 -8.02
C ALA A 217 -1.66 -10.52 -8.23
N ALA A 218 -2.10 -10.42 -9.48
CA ALA A 218 -3.44 -9.98 -9.80
C ALA A 218 -4.13 -10.90 -10.81
N TRP A 219 -5.46 -10.96 -10.75
CA TRP A 219 -6.28 -11.40 -11.87
C TRP A 219 -7.22 -10.27 -12.29
N ASN A 220 -7.45 -10.14 -13.59
CA ASN A 220 -8.35 -9.14 -14.17
C ASN A 220 -9.30 -9.83 -15.14
N ALA A 221 -10.60 -9.75 -14.88
CA ALA A 221 -11.66 -10.26 -15.73
C ALA A 221 -12.32 -9.12 -16.51
N LEU A 222 -12.38 -9.24 -17.84
CA LEU A 222 -13.05 -8.29 -18.72
C LEU A 222 -14.43 -8.81 -19.11
N LEU A 223 -15.48 -8.02 -18.92
CA LEU A 223 -16.87 -8.41 -19.17
C LEU A 223 -17.52 -7.65 -20.33
N ALA A 224 -16.99 -6.47 -20.67
CA ALA A 224 -17.35 -5.72 -21.88
C ALA A 224 -16.15 -4.96 -22.44
N GLY A 225 -16.21 -4.65 -23.74
CA GLY A 225 -15.16 -3.92 -24.47
C GLY A 225 -13.90 -4.75 -24.70
N THR A 226 -12.80 -4.06 -25.00
CA THR A 226 -11.50 -4.68 -25.26
C THR A 226 -10.42 -3.96 -24.45
N LYS A 227 -9.51 -4.72 -23.85
CA LYS A 227 -8.30 -4.17 -23.20
C LYS A 227 -7.07 -4.67 -23.93
N ARG A 228 -6.09 -3.78 -24.10
CA ARG A 228 -4.77 -4.12 -24.61
C ARG A 228 -3.76 -4.07 -23.48
N TRP A 229 -2.91 -5.08 -23.43
CA TRP A 229 -1.95 -5.29 -22.35
C TRP A 229 -0.54 -5.35 -22.92
N ALA A 230 0.39 -4.64 -22.29
CA ALA A 230 1.83 -4.82 -22.48
C ALA A 230 2.43 -5.20 -21.12
N LEU A 231 3.17 -6.32 -21.07
CA LEU A 231 3.78 -6.85 -19.87
C LEU A 231 5.29 -7.01 -20.07
N PHE A 232 6.08 -6.75 -19.03
CA PHE A 232 7.51 -7.03 -19.02
C PHE A 232 7.88 -7.84 -17.77
N PRO A 233 8.82 -8.80 -17.90
CA PRO A 233 9.26 -9.60 -16.77
C PRO A 233 9.93 -8.71 -15.70
N PRO A 234 9.97 -9.16 -14.43
CA PRO A 234 10.65 -8.43 -13.36
C PRO A 234 12.15 -8.17 -13.63
N THR A 235 12.76 -8.96 -14.52
CA THR A 235 14.16 -8.82 -14.94
C THR A 235 14.41 -7.70 -15.96
N ALA A 236 13.35 -7.10 -16.52
CA ALA A 236 13.48 -6.01 -17.47
C ALA A 236 14.01 -4.73 -16.76
N PRO A 237 15.06 -4.07 -17.28
CA PRO A 237 15.64 -2.90 -16.64
C PRO A 237 14.65 -1.73 -16.59
N ARG A 238 14.26 -1.32 -15.38
CA ARG A 238 13.25 -0.27 -15.11
C ARG A 238 13.52 1.01 -15.90
N GLU A 239 14.78 1.42 -16.00
CA GLU A 239 15.23 2.66 -16.64
C GLU A 239 14.92 2.68 -18.14
N GLN A 240 14.77 1.51 -18.75
CA GLN A 240 14.50 1.38 -20.18
C GLN A 240 13.01 1.39 -20.51
N LEU A 241 12.13 1.13 -19.54
CA LEU A 241 10.70 0.91 -19.79
C LEU A 241 9.86 2.19 -19.88
N GLY A 242 10.46 3.35 -19.61
CA GLY A 242 9.74 4.63 -19.64
C GLY A 242 8.63 4.70 -18.58
N VAL A 243 8.93 4.26 -17.35
CA VAL A 243 7.97 4.34 -16.23
C VAL A 243 7.55 5.81 -16.05
N PRO A 244 6.26 6.14 -16.25
CA PRO A 244 5.82 7.53 -16.30
C PRO A 244 5.96 8.21 -14.94
N GLN A 245 6.26 9.51 -14.96
CA GLN A 245 6.14 10.36 -13.77
C GLN A 245 4.66 10.53 -13.39
N SER A 246 4.41 10.94 -12.15
CA SER A 246 3.05 11.22 -11.66
C SER A 246 2.34 12.23 -12.57
N GLY A 247 1.08 11.96 -12.92
CA GLY A 247 0.26 12.85 -13.75
C GLY A 247 0.31 12.59 -15.25
N VAL A 248 1.22 11.73 -15.75
CA VAL A 248 1.16 11.28 -17.16
C VAL A 248 0.01 10.29 -17.31
N PRO A 249 -0.91 10.46 -18.27
CA PRO A 249 -2.03 9.53 -18.44
C PRO A 249 -1.62 8.26 -19.22
N PRO A 250 -2.37 7.14 -19.07
CA PRO A 250 -2.04 5.84 -19.67
C PRO A 250 -1.70 5.89 -21.16
N LEU A 251 -2.48 6.64 -21.95
CA LEU A 251 -2.24 6.81 -23.39
C LEU A 251 -0.83 7.34 -23.71
N GLY A 252 -0.27 8.20 -22.87
CA GLY A 252 1.06 8.80 -23.08
C GLY A 252 2.15 7.74 -23.22
N TRP A 253 2.15 6.72 -22.34
CA TRP A 253 3.12 5.63 -22.41
C TRP A 253 3.05 4.86 -23.75
N TRP A 254 1.83 4.60 -24.23
CA TRP A 254 1.61 3.93 -25.51
C TRP A 254 2.09 4.75 -26.70
N LEU A 255 1.96 6.08 -26.65
CA LEU A 255 2.41 6.96 -27.73
C LEU A 255 3.93 7.17 -27.73
N GLU A 256 4.54 7.26 -26.56
CA GLU A 256 5.95 7.66 -26.42
C GLU A 256 6.93 6.50 -26.37
N HIS A 257 6.51 5.34 -25.87
CA HIS A 257 7.43 4.26 -25.53
C HIS A 257 7.15 2.95 -26.24
N TYR A 258 5.87 2.64 -26.55
CA TYR A 258 5.48 1.34 -27.09
C TYR A 258 6.28 0.93 -28.33
N GLU A 259 6.37 1.76 -29.37
CA GLU A 259 7.01 1.35 -30.64
C GLU A 259 8.48 0.95 -30.47
N ARG A 260 9.23 1.72 -29.68
CA ARG A 260 10.63 1.42 -29.35
C ARG A 260 10.74 0.12 -28.56
N LEU A 261 9.90 -0.07 -27.54
CA LEU A 261 9.93 -1.25 -26.67
C LEU A 261 9.46 -2.51 -27.38
N ALA A 262 8.45 -2.38 -28.24
CA ALA A 262 7.94 -3.46 -29.08
C ALA A 262 8.95 -3.95 -30.13
N SER A 263 9.98 -3.15 -30.41
CA SER A 263 11.08 -3.47 -31.30
C SER A 263 12.33 -3.99 -30.58
N ALA A 264 12.27 -4.14 -29.25
CA ALA A 264 13.38 -4.54 -28.37
C ALA A 264 13.08 -5.92 -27.73
N PRO A 265 13.25 -7.03 -28.46
CA PRO A 265 12.90 -8.38 -27.99
C PRO A 265 13.67 -8.81 -26.73
N GLU A 266 14.86 -8.25 -26.48
CA GLU A 266 15.67 -8.47 -25.29
C GLU A 266 14.99 -8.03 -23.99
N LEU A 267 13.98 -7.15 -24.07
CA LEU A 267 13.20 -6.73 -22.90
C LEU A 267 12.11 -7.74 -22.52
N GLY A 268 11.88 -8.77 -23.34
CA GLY A 268 10.93 -9.85 -23.03
C GLY A 268 9.48 -9.39 -22.99
N MET A 269 9.12 -8.33 -23.73
CA MET A 269 7.76 -7.81 -23.73
C MET A 269 6.77 -8.86 -24.22
N LEU A 270 5.69 -9.06 -23.47
CA LEU A 270 4.52 -9.84 -23.86
C LEU A 270 3.32 -8.93 -24.09
N GLU A 271 2.47 -9.29 -25.04
CA GLU A 271 1.28 -8.51 -25.35
C GLU A 271 0.05 -9.40 -25.58
N CYS A 272 -1.12 -8.91 -25.16
CA CYS A 272 -2.38 -9.52 -25.55
C CYS A 272 -3.50 -8.49 -25.74
N GLU A 273 -4.47 -8.87 -26.56
CA GLU A 273 -5.81 -8.29 -26.55
C GLU A 273 -6.71 -9.17 -25.69
N GLN A 274 -7.29 -8.58 -24.65
CA GLN A 274 -8.26 -9.21 -23.77
C GLN A 274 -9.68 -8.89 -24.25
N ARG A 275 -10.54 -9.91 -24.31
CA ARG A 275 -11.92 -9.82 -24.79
C ARG A 275 -12.93 -10.15 -23.70
N PRO A 276 -14.23 -9.84 -23.89
CA PRO A 276 -15.26 -10.19 -22.92
C PRO A 276 -15.27 -11.68 -22.59
N GLY A 277 -15.28 -12.01 -21.30
CA GLY A 277 -15.20 -13.36 -20.76
C GLY A 277 -13.77 -13.81 -20.39
N ASP A 278 -12.73 -13.13 -20.89
CA ASP A 278 -11.33 -13.49 -20.63
C ASP A 278 -10.87 -13.02 -19.24
N VAL A 279 -10.04 -13.85 -18.60
CA VAL A 279 -9.37 -13.52 -17.34
C VAL A 279 -7.87 -13.60 -17.54
N ILE A 280 -7.17 -12.48 -17.35
CA ILE A 280 -5.70 -12.44 -17.35
C ILE A 280 -5.18 -12.56 -15.93
N PHE A 281 -4.13 -13.35 -15.73
CA PHE A 281 -3.39 -13.49 -14.47
C PHE A 281 -2.01 -12.87 -14.64
N VAL A 282 -1.69 -11.93 -13.76
CA VAL A 282 -0.43 -11.17 -13.73
C VAL A 282 0.34 -11.57 -12.46
N PRO A 283 1.49 -12.25 -12.58
CA PRO A 283 2.27 -12.64 -11.41
C PRO A 283 2.92 -11.43 -10.73
N ALA A 284 3.22 -11.58 -9.44
CA ALA A 284 3.91 -10.55 -8.67
C ALA A 284 5.23 -10.11 -9.34
N GLY A 285 5.49 -8.80 -9.33
CA GLY A 285 6.71 -8.21 -9.89
C GLY A 285 6.67 -7.91 -11.39
N TRP A 286 5.64 -8.34 -12.13
CA TRP A 286 5.52 -8.05 -13.56
C TRP A 286 5.11 -6.59 -13.81
N TRP A 287 5.90 -5.89 -14.62
CA TRP A 287 5.53 -4.58 -15.12
C TRP A 287 4.40 -4.75 -16.12
N HIS A 288 3.36 -3.91 -16.02
CA HIS A 288 2.26 -3.98 -16.95
C HIS A 288 1.60 -2.62 -17.18
N CYS A 289 1.19 -2.40 -18.42
CA CYS A 289 0.45 -1.22 -18.87
C CYS A 289 -0.81 -1.68 -19.60
N VAL A 290 -1.94 -1.01 -19.34
CA VAL A 290 -3.24 -1.40 -19.87
C VAL A 290 -3.87 -0.22 -20.58
N LEU A 291 -4.40 -0.47 -21.77
CA LEU A 291 -5.20 0.49 -22.53
C LEU A 291 -6.59 -0.07 -22.78
N ASN A 292 -7.61 0.75 -22.51
CA ASN A 292 -8.97 0.46 -22.88
C ASN A 292 -9.16 0.88 -24.35
N CYS A 293 -9.22 -0.14 -25.21
CA CYS A 293 -9.39 0.01 -26.65
C CYS A 293 -10.87 -0.20 -26.96
N VAL A 294 -11.60 0.83 -27.36
CA VAL A 294 -13.02 0.68 -27.74
C VAL A 294 -13.26 1.27 -29.12
N GLY A 295 -13.98 0.52 -29.95
CA GLY A 295 -14.56 1.04 -31.20
C GLY A 295 -15.83 1.86 -30.94
N ALA A 296 -16.66 1.42 -29.96
CA ALA A 296 -17.79 2.14 -29.38
C ALA A 296 -18.17 1.50 -28.03
N GLY A 297 -18.34 2.28 -26.97
CA GLY A 297 -18.80 1.82 -25.65
C GLY A 297 -17.75 1.77 -24.54
N LEU A 298 -18.09 1.09 -23.44
CA LEU A 298 -17.25 0.99 -22.23
C LEU A 298 -16.52 -0.34 -22.15
N THR A 299 -15.30 -0.31 -21.60
CA THR A 299 -14.74 -1.49 -20.94
C THR A 299 -15.31 -1.59 -19.53
N ILE A 300 -15.73 -2.80 -19.14
CA ILE A 300 -16.22 -3.09 -17.78
C ILE A 300 -15.46 -4.31 -17.29
N ALA A 301 -14.71 -4.16 -16.22
CA ALA A 301 -13.85 -5.21 -15.67
C ALA A 301 -13.89 -5.24 -14.14
N VAL A 302 -13.51 -6.38 -13.59
CA VAL A 302 -13.23 -6.55 -12.17
C VAL A 302 -11.85 -7.18 -12.01
N THR A 303 -11.09 -6.70 -11.03
CA THR A 303 -9.71 -7.14 -10.78
C THR A 303 -9.48 -7.30 -9.30
N GLN A 304 -8.63 -8.26 -8.92
CA GLN A 304 -8.19 -8.43 -7.55
C GLN A 304 -6.72 -8.73 -7.46
N ASN A 305 -6.08 -8.09 -6.49
CA ASN A 305 -4.74 -8.36 -6.02
C ASN A 305 -4.84 -9.38 -4.87
N SER A 306 -3.90 -10.32 -4.84
CA SER A 306 -3.79 -11.33 -3.78
C SER A 306 -2.35 -11.85 -3.74
N LEU A 307 -2.00 -12.57 -2.69
CA LEU A 307 -0.78 -13.39 -2.68
C LEU A 307 -1.18 -14.87 -2.65
N PRO A 308 -1.34 -15.52 -3.82
CA PRO A 308 -1.66 -16.93 -3.88
C PRO A 308 -0.54 -17.76 -3.22
N PRO A 309 -0.87 -18.80 -2.42
CA PRO A 309 0.12 -19.68 -1.79
C PRO A 309 1.18 -20.24 -2.75
N GLN A 310 0.78 -20.52 -3.99
CA GLN A 310 1.63 -21.05 -5.05
C GLN A 310 2.72 -20.06 -5.48
N ALA A 311 2.45 -18.75 -5.38
CA ALA A 311 3.37 -17.69 -5.77
C ALA A 311 4.45 -17.40 -4.71
N LEU A 312 4.23 -17.83 -3.45
CA LEU A 312 5.12 -17.49 -2.32
C LEU A 312 6.57 -17.86 -2.63
N GLY A 313 6.80 -19.02 -3.23
CA GLY A 313 8.15 -19.51 -3.52
C GLY A 313 8.97 -18.59 -4.40
N GLY A 314 8.33 -17.94 -5.39
CA GLY A 314 8.99 -17.03 -6.32
C GLY A 314 9.16 -15.61 -5.79
N VAL A 315 8.23 -15.15 -4.94
CA VAL A 315 8.22 -13.79 -4.40
C VAL A 315 8.93 -13.65 -3.05
N TRP A 316 9.20 -14.78 -2.37
CA TRP A 316 9.80 -14.79 -1.03
C TRP A 316 11.10 -13.96 -0.92
N PRO A 317 12.07 -14.05 -1.85
CA PRO A 317 13.30 -13.25 -1.75
C PRO A 317 13.02 -11.74 -1.75
N GLN A 318 12.17 -11.28 -2.68
CA GLN A 318 11.81 -9.87 -2.79
C GLN A 318 10.99 -9.41 -1.58
N LEU A 319 10.10 -10.26 -1.07
CA LEU A 319 9.30 -10.00 0.12
C LEU A 319 10.18 -9.82 1.37
N VAL A 320 11.16 -10.71 1.57
CA VAL A 320 12.12 -10.63 2.70
C VAL A 320 12.94 -9.35 2.64
N GLU A 321 13.39 -8.95 1.45
CA GLU A 321 14.19 -7.74 1.26
C GLU A 321 13.36 -6.45 1.39
N GLY A 322 12.22 -6.39 0.69
CA GLY A 322 11.44 -5.17 0.55
C GLY A 322 10.39 -4.95 1.65
N ASN A 323 9.94 -6.00 2.35
CA ASN A 323 9.06 -5.88 3.51
C ASN A 323 9.31 -7.00 4.55
N PRO A 324 10.40 -6.90 5.33
CA PRO A 324 10.77 -7.91 6.31
C PRO A 324 9.70 -8.16 7.39
N TRP A 325 8.89 -7.15 7.73
CA TRP A 325 7.78 -7.29 8.67
C TRP A 325 6.71 -8.23 8.11
N LEU A 326 6.25 -7.99 6.89
CA LEU A 326 5.24 -8.81 6.22
C LEU A 326 5.74 -10.23 6.01
N ALA A 327 7.02 -10.37 5.61
CA ALA A 327 7.68 -11.67 5.53
C ALA A 327 7.63 -12.42 6.87
N ALA A 328 7.94 -11.74 7.97
CA ALA A 328 7.92 -12.33 9.31
C ALA A 328 6.51 -12.70 9.77
N ALA A 329 5.52 -11.86 9.49
CA ALA A 329 4.12 -12.11 9.83
C ALA A 329 3.60 -13.35 9.09
N ILE A 330 3.82 -13.42 7.77
CA ILE A 330 3.46 -14.59 6.96
C ILE A 330 4.20 -15.84 7.47
N ALA A 331 5.51 -15.77 7.72
CA ALA A 331 6.28 -16.91 8.21
C ALA A 331 5.73 -17.50 9.52
N ARG A 332 5.35 -16.65 10.47
CA ARG A 332 4.76 -17.08 11.75
C ARG A 332 3.40 -17.75 11.56
N GLU A 333 2.55 -17.19 10.70
CA GLU A 333 1.24 -17.79 10.42
C GLU A 333 1.36 -19.13 9.70
N LEU A 334 2.28 -19.25 8.74
CA LEU A 334 2.56 -20.52 8.07
C LEU A 334 3.06 -21.59 9.07
N ALA A 335 3.86 -21.20 10.07
CA ALA A 335 4.34 -22.10 11.11
C ALA A 335 3.28 -22.44 12.16
N ALA A 336 2.43 -21.48 12.53
CA ALA A 336 1.38 -21.64 13.55
C ALA A 336 0.17 -22.44 13.04
N GLN A 337 -0.11 -22.37 11.74
CA GLN A 337 -1.33 -22.92 11.14
C GLN A 337 -1.07 -23.96 10.03
N PRO A 338 -0.21 -24.98 10.23
CA PRO A 338 0.28 -25.87 9.16
C PRO A 338 -0.81 -26.70 8.46
N CYS A 339 -1.99 -26.79 9.06
CA CYS A 339 -3.10 -27.61 8.57
C CYS A 339 -4.12 -26.84 7.71
N THR A 340 -4.01 -25.52 7.57
CA THR A 340 -4.98 -24.74 6.80
C THR A 340 -4.86 -25.01 5.30
N PRO A 341 -5.95 -24.85 4.51
CA PRO A 341 -5.89 -25.01 3.06
C PRO A 341 -4.87 -24.09 2.39
N ALA A 342 -4.77 -22.83 2.85
CA ALA A 342 -3.79 -21.87 2.36
C ALA A 342 -2.34 -22.37 2.56
N VAL A 343 -2.00 -22.84 3.76
CA VAL A 343 -0.65 -23.33 4.05
C VAL A 343 -0.33 -24.61 3.28
N ARG A 344 -1.29 -25.54 3.16
CA ARG A 344 -1.12 -26.78 2.38
C ARG A 344 -0.92 -26.54 0.88
N ALA A 345 -1.41 -25.41 0.37
CA ALA A 345 -1.23 -25.01 -1.03
C ALA A 345 0.13 -24.34 -1.29
N VAL A 346 0.90 -24.00 -0.25
CA VAL A 346 2.25 -23.46 -0.40
C VAL A 346 3.21 -24.57 -0.87
N PRO A 347 4.04 -24.34 -1.90
CA PRO A 347 5.04 -25.32 -2.32
C PRO A 347 5.98 -25.71 -1.17
N VAL A 348 6.26 -27.02 -1.01
CA VAL A 348 7.11 -27.54 0.09
C VAL A 348 8.46 -26.85 0.14
N ALA A 349 9.11 -26.64 -1.02
CA ALA A 349 10.39 -25.93 -1.10
C ALA A 349 10.30 -24.47 -0.61
N ALA A 350 9.15 -23.81 -0.75
CA ALA A 350 8.93 -22.48 -0.22
C ALA A 350 8.76 -22.52 1.32
N LEU A 351 7.98 -23.47 1.84
CA LEU A 351 7.84 -23.68 3.29
C LEU A 351 9.20 -23.95 3.96
N GLU A 352 10.05 -24.77 3.35
CA GLU A 352 11.39 -25.05 3.85
C GLU A 352 12.26 -23.79 3.92
N ARG A 353 12.22 -22.94 2.88
CA ARG A 353 12.94 -21.66 2.86
C ARG A 353 12.42 -20.70 3.93
N VAL A 354 11.11 -20.57 4.06
CA VAL A 354 10.46 -19.72 5.08
C VAL A 354 10.85 -20.19 6.49
N ALA A 355 10.78 -21.50 6.74
CA ALA A 355 11.12 -22.08 8.03
C ALA A 355 12.61 -21.94 8.35
N ALA A 356 13.51 -22.07 7.36
CA ALA A 356 14.93 -21.82 7.53
C ALA A 356 15.21 -20.36 7.91
N TRP A 357 14.59 -19.42 7.19
CA TRP A 357 14.69 -17.99 7.47
C TRP A 357 14.19 -17.65 8.87
N LEU A 358 13.04 -18.21 9.29
CA LEU A 358 12.49 -17.97 10.62
C LEU A 358 13.41 -18.47 11.73
N ARG A 359 13.95 -19.70 11.59
CA ARG A 359 14.92 -20.27 12.55
C ARG A 359 16.19 -19.42 12.66
N GLU A 360 16.71 -18.92 11.55
CA GLU A 360 17.88 -18.04 11.55
C GLU A 360 17.59 -16.76 12.35
N ARG A 361 16.43 -16.14 12.15
CA ARG A 361 16.05 -14.94 12.90
C ARG A 361 15.79 -15.20 14.37
N GLU A 362 15.20 -16.35 14.72
CA GLU A 362 15.03 -16.77 16.11
C GLU A 362 16.38 -17.06 16.79
N ALA A 363 17.34 -17.66 16.08
CA ALA A 363 18.69 -17.90 16.59
C ALA A 363 19.44 -16.58 16.82
N VAL A 364 19.36 -15.63 15.88
CA VAL A 364 19.90 -14.27 16.04
C VAL A 364 19.24 -13.57 17.23
N ALA A 365 17.90 -13.63 17.33
CA ALA A 365 17.16 -13.08 18.45
C ALA A 365 17.61 -13.66 19.80
N HIS A 366 17.83 -14.98 19.85
CA HIS A 366 18.30 -15.68 21.04
C HIS A 366 19.75 -15.29 21.40
N ALA A 367 20.64 -15.18 20.42
CA ALA A 367 22.03 -14.79 20.61
C ALA A 367 22.19 -13.32 21.04
N LEU A 368 21.25 -12.46 20.67
CA LEU A 368 21.21 -11.04 21.05
C LEU A 368 20.52 -10.79 22.40
N ARG A 369 19.99 -11.83 23.07
CA ARG A 369 19.45 -11.67 24.43
C ARG A 369 20.57 -11.25 25.38
N PRO A 370 20.37 -10.24 26.23
CA PRO A 370 21.35 -9.87 27.24
C PRO A 370 21.69 -11.09 28.10
N VAL A 371 22.98 -11.36 28.31
CA VAL A 371 23.42 -12.28 29.35
C VAL A 371 22.92 -11.71 30.68
N PRO A 372 22.19 -12.49 31.51
CA PRO A 372 21.77 -12.00 32.81
C PRO A 372 23.00 -11.54 33.58
N SER A 373 23.00 -10.29 34.05
CA SER A 373 24.03 -9.82 34.97
C SER A 373 24.10 -10.79 36.15
N PRO A 374 25.30 -11.20 36.61
CA PRO A 374 25.41 -12.00 37.82
C PRO A 374 24.70 -11.26 38.95
N PRO A 375 23.96 -11.96 39.84
CA PRO A 375 23.18 -11.31 40.87
C PRO A 375 24.10 -10.42 41.70
N SER A 376 23.96 -9.11 41.54
CA SER A 376 24.58 -8.16 42.44
C SER A 376 23.91 -8.37 43.79
N GLY A 377 24.70 -8.66 44.82
CA GLY A 377 24.25 -8.94 46.19
C GLY A 377 23.63 -7.72 46.87
N GLY A 378 22.53 -7.21 46.32
CA GLY A 378 21.76 -6.08 46.81
C GLY A 378 20.31 -6.50 46.97
N ARG A 379 19.89 -6.57 48.24
CA ARG A 379 18.53 -6.66 48.78
C ARG A 379 17.42 -6.89 47.74
N ASP A 380 16.94 -8.13 47.73
CA ASP A 380 15.65 -8.55 47.20
C ASP A 380 14.54 -7.61 47.72
N ASP A 381 14.10 -6.69 46.86
CA ASP A 381 13.01 -5.76 47.11
C ASP A 381 11.69 -6.27 46.52
N GLY A 382 11.49 -7.58 46.37
CA GLY A 382 10.17 -8.22 46.30
C GLY A 382 9.19 -7.68 45.25
N ARG A 383 9.66 -6.93 44.25
CA ARG A 383 8.86 -6.41 43.13
C ARG A 383 9.07 -7.35 41.95
N ALA A 384 7.97 -7.85 41.38
CA ALA A 384 7.99 -8.66 40.17
C ALA A 384 8.89 -8.00 39.10
N GLU A 385 9.74 -8.79 38.43
CA GLU A 385 10.58 -8.29 37.34
C GLU A 385 9.69 -7.71 36.24
N LEU A 386 9.71 -6.39 36.08
CA LEU A 386 9.02 -5.71 34.99
C LEU A 386 9.75 -6.03 33.67
N PRO A 387 9.04 -6.28 32.56
CA PRO A 387 9.65 -6.50 31.26
C PRO A 387 10.50 -5.29 30.84
N PRO A 388 11.53 -5.43 29.99
CA PRO A 388 12.44 -4.32 29.68
C PRO A 388 11.72 -3.19 28.95
N ALA A 389 12.08 -1.94 29.31
CA ALA A 389 11.50 -0.73 28.76
C ALA A 389 12.47 0.00 27.82
N VAL A 390 11.95 0.68 26.80
CA VAL A 390 12.75 1.50 25.87
C VAL A 390 12.13 2.88 25.67
N ILE A 391 12.96 3.92 25.62
CA ILE A 391 12.57 5.26 25.21
C ILE A 391 13.32 5.63 23.94
N PHE A 392 12.57 5.88 22.88
CA PHE A 392 13.08 6.48 21.66
C PHE A 392 13.06 8.00 21.82
N PHE A 393 14.21 8.65 21.68
CA PHE A 393 14.30 10.09 21.89
C PHE A 393 15.19 10.79 20.87
N ALA A 394 14.73 11.97 20.40
CA ALA A 394 15.55 12.87 19.62
C ALA A 394 16.20 13.90 20.55
N CYS A 395 17.53 13.89 20.63
CA CYS A 395 18.24 14.75 21.57
C CYS A 395 17.89 16.25 21.42
N ASP A 396 17.58 16.71 20.21
CA ASP A 396 17.35 18.14 19.97
C ASP A 396 15.98 18.59 20.40
N GLY A 397 14.97 17.74 20.18
CA GLY A 397 13.62 17.97 20.68
C GLY A 397 13.52 17.79 22.20
N VAL A 398 14.41 16.99 22.80
CA VAL A 398 14.25 16.54 24.20
C VAL A 398 15.15 17.30 25.16
N LEU A 399 16.42 17.52 24.81
CA LEU A 399 17.40 18.14 25.69
C LEU A 399 17.68 19.61 25.34
N ALA A 400 16.92 20.17 24.39
CA ALA A 400 16.96 21.56 23.93
C ALA A 400 18.39 22.12 23.85
N PRO A 401 19.28 21.50 23.05
CA PRO A 401 20.70 21.82 23.06
C PRO A 401 20.91 23.27 22.64
N ARG A 402 21.69 24.01 23.43
CA ARG A 402 22.01 25.42 23.18
C ARG A 402 23.43 25.54 22.67
N HIS A 403 23.63 26.39 21.66
CA HIS A 403 24.98 26.84 21.30
C HIS A 403 25.48 27.81 22.35
N VAL A 404 26.65 27.53 22.93
CA VAL A 404 27.30 28.40 23.90
C VAL A 404 28.58 28.97 23.30
N GLY A 405 28.59 30.29 23.04
CA GLY A 405 29.76 31.02 22.55
C GLY A 405 29.96 31.00 21.03
N ALA A 406 31.02 31.67 20.57
CA ALA A 406 31.37 31.81 19.15
C ALA A 406 31.93 30.53 18.51
N GLU A 407 32.34 29.55 19.33
CA GLU A 407 32.91 28.26 18.90
C GLU A 407 31.91 27.11 19.02
N SER A 408 30.65 27.27 18.59
CA SER A 408 29.69 26.17 18.36
C SER A 408 29.63 25.02 19.40
N GLN A 409 29.96 25.26 20.69
CA GLN A 409 29.96 24.21 21.70
C GLN A 409 28.50 23.88 22.06
N LEU A 410 28.15 22.59 21.96
CA LEU A 410 26.81 22.09 22.27
C LEU A 410 26.69 21.83 23.77
N ALA A 411 25.76 22.50 24.44
CA ALA A 411 25.42 22.22 25.84
C ALA A 411 23.98 21.70 25.95
N LEU A 412 23.75 20.69 26.79
CA LEU A 412 22.43 20.12 27.06
C LEU A 412 21.74 20.90 28.20
N ASP A 413 20.43 21.12 28.10
CA ASP A 413 19.67 21.74 29.20
C ASP A 413 19.61 20.78 30.40
N LYS A 414 20.20 21.20 31.53
CA LYS A 414 20.28 20.39 32.76
C LYS A 414 18.91 20.04 33.33
N ARG A 415 17.88 20.86 33.11
CA ARG A 415 16.52 20.59 33.59
C ARG A 415 15.92 19.43 32.81
N CYS A 416 16.01 19.47 31.49
CA CYS A 416 15.55 18.39 30.62
C CYS A 416 16.32 17.09 30.88
N ALA A 417 17.64 17.18 31.11
CA ALA A 417 18.45 16.03 31.48
C ALA A 417 18.04 15.43 32.84
N ALA A 418 17.68 16.27 33.82
CA ALA A 418 17.19 15.81 35.12
C ALA A 418 15.84 15.08 35.00
N GLU A 419 14.92 15.57 34.17
CA GLU A 419 13.66 14.88 33.89
C GLU A 419 13.89 13.56 33.14
N LEU A 420 14.76 13.54 32.12
CA LEU A 420 15.09 12.30 31.42
C LEU A 420 15.72 11.25 32.36
N ALA A 421 16.60 11.68 33.26
CA ALA A 421 17.19 10.82 34.30
C ALA A 421 16.14 10.33 35.31
N ARG A 422 15.12 11.15 35.62
CA ARG A 422 13.99 10.73 36.44
C ARG A 422 13.21 9.60 35.75
N ILE A 423 12.86 9.75 34.48
CA ILE A 423 12.14 8.72 33.73
C ILE A 423 12.93 7.41 33.71
N VAL A 424 14.22 7.45 33.36
CA VAL A 424 15.09 6.25 33.34
C VAL A 424 15.14 5.57 34.71
N ARG A 425 15.27 6.34 35.79
CA ARG A 425 15.32 5.81 37.16
C ARG A 425 14.00 5.17 37.60
N GLU A 426 12.87 5.73 37.20
CA GLU A 426 11.53 5.24 37.59
C GLU A 426 11.04 4.06 36.76
N THR A 427 11.39 4.03 35.47
CA THR A 427 10.88 3.03 34.50
C THR A 427 11.89 1.94 34.16
N ARG A 428 13.16 2.16 34.52
CA ARG A 428 14.33 1.36 34.08
C ARG A 428 14.47 1.29 32.56
N ALA A 429 13.98 2.31 31.84
CA ALA A 429 14.02 2.33 30.39
C ALA A 429 15.44 2.52 29.84
N GLU A 430 15.73 1.79 28.77
CA GLU A 430 16.92 1.96 27.94
C GLU A 430 16.70 3.13 26.95
N LEU A 431 17.73 3.95 26.72
CA LEU A 431 17.66 5.10 25.83
C LEU A 431 18.12 4.75 24.41
N VAL A 432 17.28 5.03 23.42
CA VAL A 432 17.54 4.80 21.98
C VAL A 432 17.41 6.10 21.19
N LEU A 433 18.42 6.43 20.39
CA LEU A 433 18.47 7.69 19.63
C LEU A 433 17.70 7.61 18.30
N THR A 434 16.96 8.69 17.97
CA THR A 434 16.16 8.81 16.73
C THR A 434 16.61 9.90 15.75
N ALA A 435 17.67 10.67 16.06
CA ALA A 435 18.02 11.86 15.29
C ALA A 435 18.94 11.56 14.06
N PRO A 436 18.63 12.07 12.85
CA PRO A 436 19.36 11.75 11.62
C PRO A 436 20.70 12.49 11.44
N TRP A 437 20.90 13.69 12.00
CA TRP A 437 22.14 14.46 11.79
C TRP A 437 23.30 14.04 12.69
N ARG A 438 23.10 13.05 13.57
CA ARG A 438 24.15 12.44 14.40
C ARG A 438 24.55 11.05 13.87
N ALA A 439 24.46 10.87 12.56
CA ALA A 439 24.76 9.61 11.90
C ALA A 439 26.25 9.23 11.96
N SER A 440 27.17 10.17 12.20
CA SER A 440 28.60 9.86 12.35
C SER A 440 28.95 9.31 13.74
N GLU A 441 29.89 8.38 13.80
CA GLU A 441 30.37 7.78 15.05
C GLU A 441 31.03 8.82 15.96
N GLU A 442 31.69 9.84 15.39
CA GLU A 442 32.27 10.95 16.15
C GLU A 442 31.20 11.79 16.86
N ALA A 443 30.07 12.08 16.21
CA ALA A 443 28.97 12.83 16.81
C ALA A 443 28.27 12.03 17.93
N LYS A 444 28.13 10.72 17.75
CA LYS A 444 27.59 9.81 18.77
C LYS A 444 28.51 9.73 19.99
N ALA A 445 29.83 9.63 19.78
CA ALA A 445 30.81 9.61 20.86
C ALA A 445 30.80 10.91 21.67
N GLN A 446 30.74 12.07 21.00
CA GLN A 446 30.63 13.38 21.66
C GLN A 446 29.33 13.52 22.47
N LEU A 447 28.20 13.09 21.90
CA LEU A 447 26.94 13.06 22.63
C LEU A 447 26.98 12.13 23.84
N GLY A 448 27.59 10.95 23.69
CA GLY A 448 27.77 10.00 24.78
C GLY A 448 28.51 10.62 25.96
N LEU A 449 29.57 11.39 25.70
CA LEU A 449 30.30 12.13 26.74
C LEU A 449 29.42 13.19 27.43
N LEU A 450 28.60 13.92 26.67
CA LEU A 450 27.70 14.94 27.22
C LEU A 450 26.60 14.33 28.10
N LEU A 451 26.00 13.22 27.66
CA LEU A 451 24.98 12.48 28.43
C LEU A 451 25.58 11.82 29.66
N ALA A 452 26.77 11.23 29.55
CA ALA A 452 27.49 10.64 30.68
C ALA A 452 27.79 11.69 31.77
N GLY A 453 28.09 12.93 31.37
CA GLY A 453 28.22 14.07 32.29
C GLY A 453 26.94 14.43 33.06
N GLN A 454 25.79 13.91 32.64
CA GLN A 454 24.49 14.03 33.32
C GLN A 454 24.02 12.69 33.93
N GLY A 455 24.86 11.64 33.94
CA GLY A 455 24.51 10.32 34.46
C GLY A 455 23.58 9.50 33.55
N LEU A 456 23.49 9.85 32.27
CA LEU A 456 22.67 9.17 31.27
C LEU A 456 23.54 8.39 30.30
N VAL A 457 23.05 7.22 29.87
CA VAL A 457 23.71 6.39 28.86
C VAL A 457 22.67 5.95 27.84
N PHE A 458 22.99 6.11 26.55
CA PHE A 458 22.24 5.49 25.46
C PHE A 458 23.01 4.29 24.94
N SER A 459 22.27 3.30 24.44
CA SER A 459 22.80 2.00 24.07
C SER A 459 22.75 1.75 22.56
N ARG A 460 21.80 2.38 21.85
CA ARG A 460 21.49 2.11 20.44
C ARG A 460 20.94 3.37 19.73
N ALA A 461 20.86 3.31 18.41
CA ALA A 461 20.23 4.32 17.56
C ALA A 461 19.41 3.64 16.44
N VAL A 462 18.26 4.20 16.07
CA VAL A 462 17.42 3.67 14.97
C VAL A 462 17.81 4.24 13.60
N THR A 463 18.41 5.43 13.57
CA THR A 463 18.89 6.10 12.36
C THR A 463 20.34 5.71 12.04
N THR A 464 20.58 4.47 11.61
CA THR A 464 21.87 4.05 11.03
C THR A 464 21.76 3.96 9.51
N ALA A 465 22.88 4.13 8.79
CA ALA A 465 22.95 3.97 7.33
C ALA A 465 22.53 2.56 6.83
N GLU A 466 22.31 1.63 7.75
CA GLU A 466 21.95 0.23 7.51
C GLU A 466 20.43 -0.01 7.53
N MET A 467 19.62 0.94 8.00
CA MET A 467 18.16 0.81 8.16
C MET A 467 17.40 1.55 7.05
N HIS A 468 16.52 0.86 6.32
CA HIS A 468 15.71 1.43 5.23
C HIS A 468 14.36 1.93 5.76
N GLY A 469 13.83 3.04 5.23
CA GLY A 469 12.50 3.59 5.56
C GLY A 469 12.50 4.86 6.42
N GLY A 470 11.32 5.48 6.60
CA GLY A 470 11.14 6.69 7.43
C GLY A 470 11.17 6.40 8.94
N LEU A 471 11.37 7.43 9.78
CA LEU A 471 11.60 7.28 11.23
C LEU A 471 10.53 6.45 11.96
N ALA A 472 9.25 6.65 11.65
CA ALA A 472 8.16 5.85 12.23
C ALA A 472 8.28 4.35 11.89
N SER A 473 8.71 4.01 10.67
CA SER A 473 8.94 2.61 10.27
C SER A 473 10.09 2.03 11.05
N GLN A 474 11.21 2.77 11.18
CA GLN A 474 12.39 2.30 11.92
C GLN A 474 12.10 2.07 13.40
N ILE A 475 11.29 2.93 14.02
CA ILE A 475 10.86 2.76 15.42
C ILE A 475 9.95 1.54 15.56
N LEU A 476 8.97 1.35 14.66
CA LEU A 476 8.11 0.17 14.66
C LEU A 476 8.91 -1.11 14.43
N ASP A 477 9.87 -1.10 13.51
CA ASP A 477 10.76 -2.24 13.29
C ASP A 477 11.56 -2.58 14.55
N PHE A 478 12.00 -1.58 15.31
CA PHE A 478 12.73 -1.82 16.56
C PHE A 478 11.80 -2.32 17.69
N ALA A 479 10.65 -1.68 17.85
CA ALA A 479 9.72 -1.94 18.95
C ALA A 479 8.88 -3.21 18.76
N VAL A 480 8.64 -3.63 17.51
CA VAL A 480 7.73 -4.74 17.15
C VAL A 480 8.48 -5.98 16.62
N GLN A 481 9.81 -5.94 16.52
CA GLN A 481 10.61 -7.13 16.25
C GLN A 481 10.46 -8.16 17.39
N PRO A 482 10.17 -9.44 17.13
CA PRO A 482 10.09 -10.47 18.18
C PRO A 482 11.41 -10.75 18.90
N ALA A 483 12.51 -10.21 18.38
CA ALA A 483 13.83 -10.24 18.99
C ALA A 483 14.02 -9.17 20.07
N SER A 484 13.21 -8.11 20.04
CA SER A 484 13.21 -7.11 21.11
C SER A 484 12.30 -7.65 22.22
N ALA A 485 12.86 -7.91 23.40
CA ALA A 485 12.09 -8.28 24.58
C ALA A 485 11.25 -7.10 25.13
N VAL A 486 11.07 -6.05 24.33
CA VAL A 486 10.66 -4.71 24.75
C VAL A 486 9.14 -4.63 24.72
N GLU A 487 8.51 -4.97 25.85
CA GLU A 487 7.06 -4.90 26.00
C GLU A 487 6.58 -3.46 26.34
N ARG A 488 7.48 -2.65 26.92
CA ARG A 488 7.20 -1.29 27.36
C ARG A 488 8.02 -0.31 26.55
N TRP A 489 7.39 0.60 25.81
CA TRP A 489 8.14 1.59 25.04
C TRP A 489 7.38 2.89 24.84
N ALA A 490 8.12 3.98 24.69
CA ALA A 490 7.57 5.31 24.41
C ALA A 490 8.51 6.10 23.49
N ILE A 491 7.95 7.09 22.80
CA ILE A 491 8.68 8.00 21.92
C ILE A 491 8.54 9.41 22.45
N VAL A 492 9.65 10.15 22.48
CA VAL A 492 9.64 11.57 22.85
C VAL A 492 10.46 12.40 21.86
N ASP A 493 9.82 13.40 21.27
CA ASP A 493 10.42 14.30 20.29
C ASP A 493 9.58 15.60 20.21
N ALA A 494 10.19 16.68 19.75
CA ALA A 494 9.47 17.91 19.40
C ALA A 494 8.74 17.76 18.05
N THR A 495 9.21 16.85 17.19
CA THR A 495 8.60 16.56 15.89
C THR A 495 7.83 15.25 15.93
N ASP A 496 6.56 15.25 15.51
CA ASP A 496 5.77 14.02 15.42
C ASP A 496 6.32 13.12 14.30
N PRO A 497 6.73 11.86 14.59
CA PRO A 497 7.21 10.92 13.58
C PRO A 497 6.14 10.55 12.53
N LEU A 498 4.86 10.87 12.79
CA LEU A 498 3.71 10.69 11.90
C LEU A 498 3.11 12.02 11.42
N ASP A 499 3.87 13.12 11.47
CA ASP A 499 3.39 14.46 11.13
C ASP A 499 2.66 14.48 9.76
N GLY A 500 1.50 15.11 9.74
CA GLY A 500 0.63 15.19 8.56
C GLY A 500 -0.34 14.02 8.33
N ARG A 501 -0.38 12.98 9.18
CA ARG A 501 -1.41 11.90 9.12
C ARG A 501 -2.52 12.10 10.17
N ARG A 502 -3.78 11.86 9.81
CA ARG A 502 -4.92 11.92 10.76
C ARG A 502 -5.12 10.57 11.46
N ASP A 503 -5.72 10.57 12.65
CA ASP A 503 -5.89 9.35 13.46
C ASP A 503 -6.74 8.27 12.78
N ASP A 504 -7.66 8.68 11.89
CA ASP A 504 -8.47 7.78 11.03
C ASP A 504 -7.71 7.22 9.81
N GLU A 505 -6.48 7.68 9.59
CA GLU A 505 -5.59 7.27 8.49
C GLU A 505 -4.36 6.49 8.97
N LEU A 506 -4.22 6.34 10.29
CA LEU A 506 -3.16 5.55 10.87
C LEU A 506 -3.48 4.07 10.74
N SER A 507 -2.53 3.29 10.24
CA SER A 507 -2.54 1.85 10.51
C SER A 507 -2.57 1.61 12.02
N LEU A 508 -3.05 0.44 12.46
CA LEU A 508 -3.10 0.09 13.89
C LEU A 508 -1.73 0.32 14.58
N MET A 509 -0.62 -0.03 13.91
CA MET A 509 0.72 0.19 14.45
C MET A 509 1.12 1.66 14.52
N GLN A 510 0.69 2.47 13.56
CA GLN A 510 0.89 3.92 13.64
C GLN A 510 0.01 4.56 14.72
N ALA A 511 -1.20 4.05 14.96
CA ALA A 511 -2.07 4.49 16.05
C ALA A 511 -1.46 4.13 17.41
N VAL A 512 -0.93 2.92 17.56
CA VAL A 512 -0.15 2.50 18.74
C VAL A 512 1.09 3.37 18.92
N LEU A 513 1.81 3.67 17.83
CA LEU A 513 2.95 4.57 17.85
C LEU A 513 2.57 5.98 18.31
N ARG A 514 1.44 6.51 17.83
CA ARG A 514 0.94 7.83 18.23
C ARG A 514 0.47 7.85 19.68
N ALA A 515 -0.20 6.79 20.15
CA ALA A 515 -0.59 6.67 21.55
C ALA A 515 0.61 6.63 22.50
N ARG A 516 1.75 6.08 22.03
CA ARG A 516 3.02 6.01 22.77
C ARG A 516 3.97 7.19 22.49
N PHE A 517 3.51 8.22 21.76
CA PHE A 517 4.30 9.42 21.45
C PHE A 517 3.97 10.58 22.40
N VAL A 518 5.00 11.21 22.94
CA VAL A 518 4.92 12.42 23.77
C VAL A 518 5.67 13.55 23.08
N ARG A 519 4.93 14.59 22.70
CA ARG A 519 5.50 15.78 22.05
C ARG A 519 6.14 16.72 23.08
N THR A 520 7.36 17.19 22.81
CA THR A 520 8.01 18.29 23.56
C THR A 520 7.90 19.63 22.83
N GLU A 521 8.14 20.72 23.54
CA GLU A 521 8.19 22.06 22.94
C GLU A 521 9.58 22.31 22.35
N PRO A 522 9.73 22.59 21.03
CA PRO A 522 11.04 22.72 20.37
C PRO A 522 12.02 23.69 21.06
N SER A 523 11.50 24.75 21.67
CA SER A 523 12.30 25.80 22.33
C SER A 523 12.61 25.54 23.81
N ALA A 524 11.88 24.62 24.45
CA ALA A 524 11.95 24.37 25.89
C ALA A 524 12.41 22.95 26.25
N GLY A 525 12.24 21.98 25.35
CA GLY A 525 12.62 20.57 25.56
C GLY A 525 11.64 19.80 26.43
N LEU A 526 12.14 18.73 27.05
CA LEU A 526 11.39 17.87 27.99
C LEU A 526 11.12 18.60 29.30
N ASP A 527 9.85 18.67 29.69
CA ASP A 527 9.39 19.20 30.97
C ASP A 527 8.81 18.11 31.88
N ALA A 528 8.41 18.49 33.10
CA ALA A 528 7.86 17.56 34.08
C ALA A 528 6.56 16.89 33.63
N THR A 529 5.70 17.61 32.89
CA THR A 529 4.40 17.10 32.42
C THR A 529 4.59 16.01 31.36
N ALA A 530 5.49 16.25 30.40
CA ALA A 530 5.86 15.28 29.39
C ALA A 530 6.56 14.07 30.03
N ALA A 531 7.40 14.30 31.04
CA ALA A 531 8.06 13.23 31.77
C ALA A 531 7.07 12.34 32.55
N ASP A 532 6.06 12.92 33.20
CA ASP A 532 5.01 12.15 33.89
C ASP A 532 4.19 11.31 32.91
N ARG A 533 3.88 11.85 31.72
CA ARG A 533 3.20 11.09 30.65
C ARG A 533 4.03 9.92 30.16
N LEU A 534 5.35 10.11 29.96
CA LEU A 534 6.24 9.03 29.56
C LEU A 534 6.32 7.92 30.61
N ILE A 535 6.39 8.30 31.90
CA ILE A 535 6.40 7.33 33.00
C ILE A 535 5.07 6.55 33.04
N ALA A 536 3.93 7.20 32.79
CA ALA A 536 2.64 6.52 32.70
C ALA A 536 2.61 5.49 31.55
N ILE A 537 2.96 5.90 30.32
CA ILE A 537 2.99 5.02 29.14
C ILE A 537 3.92 3.82 29.37
N LEU A 538 5.07 4.03 30.01
CA LEU A 538 6.06 2.98 30.27
C LEU A 538 5.69 2.07 31.44
N ASN A 539 4.71 2.43 32.27
CA ASN A 539 4.28 1.64 33.43
C ASN A 539 2.89 1.02 33.26
N GLU A 540 2.13 1.39 32.23
CA GLU A 540 0.87 0.73 31.87
C GLU A 540 1.14 -0.71 31.41
N PRO A 541 0.53 -1.74 32.03
CA PRO A 541 0.48 -3.07 31.44
C PRO A 541 -0.39 -3.04 30.19
N ASP A 542 -0.02 -3.82 29.17
CA ASP A 542 -0.80 -3.99 27.93
C ASP A 542 -2.14 -4.67 28.30
N GLU A 543 -3.15 -3.88 28.68
CA GLU A 543 -4.52 -4.37 28.87
C GLU A 543 -5.07 -4.70 27.48
N GLY A 544 -4.81 -5.94 27.05
CA GLY A 544 -5.53 -6.54 25.95
C GLY A 544 -7.01 -6.56 26.29
N GLU A 545 -7.84 -5.94 25.43
CA GLU A 545 -9.20 -6.42 25.25
C GLU A 545 -9.14 -7.94 25.03
N GLU A 546 -9.88 -8.64 25.89
CA GLU A 546 -9.93 -10.08 26.11
C GLU A 546 -9.42 -10.95 24.95
N ARG A 547 -8.26 -11.61 25.16
CA ARG A 547 -8.00 -12.88 24.48
C ARG A 547 -9.13 -13.85 24.87
N PRO A 548 -9.95 -14.37 23.93
CA PRO A 548 -10.96 -15.34 24.30
C PRO A 548 -10.28 -16.57 24.90
N SER A 549 -10.70 -16.92 26.12
CA SER A 549 -10.17 -18.07 26.85
C SER A 549 -10.36 -19.36 26.04
N ARG A 550 -9.40 -20.27 26.15
CA ARG A 550 -9.33 -21.55 25.43
C ARG A 550 -10.37 -22.60 25.85
N ASP A 551 -11.38 -22.27 26.66
CA ASP A 551 -12.22 -23.29 27.33
C ASP A 551 -13.74 -23.17 27.16
N THR A 552 -14.25 -22.42 26.18
CA THR A 552 -15.69 -22.47 25.85
C THR A 552 -15.91 -22.84 24.39
N CYS A 553 -15.71 -24.12 24.10
CA CYS A 553 -16.23 -24.79 22.91
C CYS A 553 -17.26 -25.83 23.36
N ARG A 554 -18.54 -25.46 23.26
CA ARG A 554 -19.69 -26.37 23.14
C ARG A 554 -20.69 -25.76 22.18
#